data_AF-A0A645CBJ1-F1
#
_entry.id   AF-A0A645CBJ1-F1
#
_cell.length_a   1.000
_cell.length_b   1.000
_cell.length_c   1.000
_cell.angle_alpha   90.00
_cell.angle_beta   90.00
_cell.angle_gamma   90.00
#
_symmetry.space_group_name_H-M   'P 1'
#
loop_
_entity.id
_entity.type
_entity.pdbx_description
1 polymer ?
#
loop_
_entity_poly.entity_id
_entity_poly.type
_entity_poly.pdbx_seq_one_letter_code
_entity_poly.pdbx_strand_id
1 'polypeptide(L)'
;MEKRGYPVGIEPGHEDNIGQYINGRPKKVIHPVCANVLDTRIFFQITETSNKVKTTELERQKTYQDYKYVPTGKLCFEITNHPSHSHARSKWHDGKVAKVEDQINDIIVNMIRTSTSTKESKAWSEVESKKRAIEEAERQKQELQNRMNKIRQEHLAKQADRYLRYKQIKEYFETMTAEGRKRLGDAYPGSDFSKWVEWAESYLKEIGPGTWELPKFEVAYSQWDACFHSVTF
;
A
#
# COMPACT_ATOMS: atom_id res chain seq x y z
N MET A 1 -46.32 26.57 -10.57
CA MET A 1 -46.19 25.17 -11.02
C MET A 1 -44.82 25.03 -11.67
N GLU A 2 -43.82 24.64 -10.89
CA GLU A 2 -42.45 24.47 -11.38
C GLU A 2 -42.33 23.14 -12.13
N LYS A 3 -42.08 23.22 -13.44
CA LYS A 3 -41.76 22.06 -14.27
C LYS A 3 -40.31 21.64 -13.98
N ARG A 4 -40.13 20.56 -13.21
CA ARG A 4 -38.84 19.83 -13.14
C ARG A 4 -38.61 19.13 -14.48
N GLY A 5 -37.97 19.82 -15.42
CA GLY A 5 -37.40 19.19 -16.61
C GLY A 5 -36.11 18.48 -16.21
N TYR A 6 -36.07 17.16 -16.27
CA TYR A 6 -34.81 16.43 -16.19
C TYR A 6 -34.09 16.56 -17.55
N PRO A 7 -32.85 17.08 -17.60
CA PRO A 7 -32.07 17.04 -18.82
C PRO A 7 -31.69 15.59 -19.11
N VAL A 8 -32.31 14.99 -20.13
CA VAL A 8 -31.78 13.77 -20.78
C VAL A 8 -30.70 14.24 -21.75
N GLY A 9 -29.53 14.56 -21.19
CA GLY A 9 -28.35 14.99 -21.93
C GLY A 9 -27.31 13.88 -21.98
N ILE A 10 -26.76 13.63 -23.17
CA ILE A 10 -25.47 12.94 -23.33
C ILE A 10 -24.42 13.97 -22.93
N GLU A 11 -24.05 14.02 -21.64
CA GLU A 11 -22.81 14.72 -21.25
C GLU A 11 -21.63 13.74 -21.33
N PRO A 12 -20.62 14.03 -22.17
CA PRO A 12 -19.43 13.23 -22.29
C PRO A 12 -18.51 13.54 -21.11
N GLY A 13 -18.26 12.55 -20.26
CA GLY A 13 -17.41 12.76 -19.09
C GLY A 13 -16.98 11.48 -18.39
N HIS A 14 -16.91 10.36 -19.11
CA HIS A 14 -16.07 9.26 -18.68
C HIS A 14 -14.96 9.13 -19.73
N GLU A 15 -13.90 9.91 -19.55
CA GLU A 15 -12.60 9.50 -20.04
C GLU A 15 -12.31 8.13 -19.41
N ASP A 16 -12.13 7.12 -20.26
CA ASP A 16 -11.14 6.04 -20.09
C ASP A 16 -11.35 4.95 -21.16
N ASN A 17 -10.66 5.17 -22.29
CA ASN A 17 -10.00 4.19 -23.17
C ASN A 17 -9.85 4.80 -24.58
N ILE A 18 -9.09 5.89 -24.67
CA ILE A 18 -8.55 6.37 -25.94
C ILE A 18 -7.56 5.29 -26.42
N GLY A 19 -7.92 4.50 -27.44
CA GLY A 19 -6.95 3.72 -28.22
C GLY A 19 -7.19 2.22 -28.43
N GLN A 20 -8.32 1.62 -28.05
CA GLN A 20 -8.56 0.22 -28.44
C GLN A 20 -9.05 0.11 -29.89
N TYR A 21 -8.11 -0.07 -30.81
CA TYR A 21 -8.34 -0.50 -32.18
C TYR A 21 -8.45 -2.03 -32.23
N ILE A 22 -9.54 -2.55 -32.77
CA ILE A 22 -9.61 -3.95 -33.24
C ILE A 22 -9.64 -3.88 -34.76
N ASN A 23 -8.66 -4.48 -35.43
CA ASN A 23 -8.53 -4.49 -36.89
C ASN A 23 -8.51 -3.10 -37.56
N GLY A 24 -7.81 -2.12 -36.96
CA GLY A 24 -7.60 -0.80 -37.55
C GLY A 24 -8.84 0.10 -37.63
N ARG A 25 -9.96 -0.28 -37.02
CA ARG A 25 -11.17 0.56 -36.93
C ARG A 25 -11.33 1.08 -35.50
N PRO A 26 -11.66 2.38 -35.32
CA PRO A 26 -11.99 2.89 -34.00
C PRO A 26 -13.22 2.14 -33.49
N LYS A 27 -13.12 1.55 -32.29
CA LYS A 27 -14.27 0.98 -31.60
C LYS A 27 -15.30 2.10 -31.43
N LYS A 28 -16.48 1.94 -32.05
CA LYS A 28 -17.59 2.90 -31.89
C LYS A 28 -18.04 2.78 -30.43
N VAL A 29 -17.52 3.65 -29.56
CA VAL A 29 -17.92 3.69 -28.15
C VAL A 29 -19.33 4.27 -28.14
N ILE A 30 -20.32 3.41 -27.92
CA ILE A 30 -21.68 3.85 -27.61
C ILE A 30 -21.56 4.51 -26.24
N HIS A 31 -21.76 5.83 -26.16
CA HIS A 31 -21.83 6.49 -24.86
C HIS A 31 -23.03 5.91 -24.11
N PRO A 32 -22.83 5.25 -22.96
CA PRO A 32 -23.93 4.68 -22.23
C PRO A 32 -24.85 5.80 -21.78
N VAL A 33 -26.15 5.62 -21.99
CA VAL A 33 -27.16 6.53 -21.46
C VAL A 33 -27.11 6.39 -19.94
N CYS A 34 -27.26 7.50 -19.22
CA CYS A 34 -27.23 7.46 -17.76
C CYS A 34 -28.52 8.02 -17.15
N ALA A 35 -28.86 7.48 -15.98
CA ALA A 35 -29.92 8.00 -15.13
C ALA A 35 -29.39 8.12 -13.70
N ASN A 36 -29.79 9.18 -12.99
CA ASN A 36 -29.52 9.29 -11.57
C ASN A 36 -30.66 8.61 -10.80
N VAL A 37 -30.32 7.55 -10.06
CA VAL A 37 -31.24 6.81 -9.20
C VAL A 37 -30.67 6.86 -7.80
N LEU A 38 -31.41 7.41 -6.84
CA LEU A 38 -30.99 7.58 -5.44
C LEU A 38 -29.54 8.10 -5.34
N ASP A 39 -29.23 9.24 -5.95
CA ASP A 39 -27.89 9.87 -5.98
C ASP A 39 -26.75 9.01 -6.55
N THR A 40 -27.10 7.93 -7.23
CA THR A 40 -26.14 7.06 -7.91
C THR A 40 -26.39 7.16 -9.40
N ARG A 41 -25.33 7.43 -10.16
CA ARG A 41 -25.38 7.41 -11.61
C ARG A 41 -25.41 5.95 -12.07
N ILE A 42 -26.50 5.55 -12.71
CA ILE A 42 -26.67 4.25 -13.35
C ILE A 42 -26.41 4.43 -14.84
N PHE A 43 -25.52 3.63 -15.39
CA PHE A 43 -25.23 3.59 -16.81
C PHE A 43 -25.94 2.40 -17.43
N PHE A 44 -26.62 2.64 -18.54
CA PHE A 44 -27.34 1.60 -19.26
C PHE A 44 -27.24 1.79 -20.77
N GLN A 45 -27.52 0.71 -21.48
CA GLN A 45 -27.55 0.69 -22.95
C GLN A 45 -28.75 -0.11 -23.44
N ILE A 46 -29.24 0.28 -24.62
CA ILE A 46 -30.23 -0.47 -25.36
C ILE A 46 -29.55 -0.94 -26.64
N THR A 47 -29.63 -2.24 -26.90
CA THR A 47 -29.00 -2.91 -28.03
C THR A 47 -30.04 -3.71 -28.80
N GLU A 48 -29.84 -3.88 -30.10
CA GLU A 48 -30.72 -4.67 -30.95
C GLU A 48 -29.93 -5.83 -31.59
N THR A 49 -30.48 -7.03 -31.54
CA THR A 49 -29.87 -8.18 -32.21
C THR A 49 -29.96 -7.99 -33.72
N SER A 50 -28.88 -8.26 -34.45
CA SER A 50 -28.83 -8.17 -35.91
C SER A 50 -28.40 -9.49 -36.54
N ASN A 51 -29.06 -9.87 -37.64
CA ASN A 51 -28.68 -11.03 -38.43
C ASN A 51 -27.61 -10.66 -39.46
N LYS A 52 -26.56 -11.48 -39.55
CA LYS A 52 -25.52 -11.34 -40.57
C LYS A 52 -25.99 -12.01 -41.86
N VAL A 53 -26.30 -11.22 -42.88
CA VAL A 53 -26.78 -11.68 -44.19
C VAL A 53 -25.70 -11.44 -45.24
N LYS A 54 -25.47 -12.40 -46.15
CA LYS A 54 -24.55 -12.19 -47.27
C LYS A 54 -25.05 -11.06 -48.16
N THR A 55 -24.15 -10.16 -48.49
CA THR A 55 -24.43 -9.05 -49.41
C THR A 55 -24.61 -9.60 -50.82
N THR A 56 -25.58 -9.07 -51.57
CA THR A 56 -25.76 -9.46 -52.98
C THR A 56 -24.55 -9.03 -53.81
N GLU A 57 -24.28 -9.69 -54.93
CA GLU A 57 -23.10 -9.39 -55.77
C GLU A 57 -23.07 -7.92 -56.22
N LEU A 58 -24.24 -7.35 -56.51
CA LEU A 58 -24.40 -5.95 -56.91
C LEU A 58 -24.14 -4.96 -55.75
N GLU A 59 -24.56 -5.31 -54.52
CA GLU A 59 -24.29 -4.51 -53.32
C GLU A 59 -22.82 -4.64 -52.88
N ARG A 60 -22.21 -5.80 -53.10
CA ARG A 60 -20.80 -6.09 -52.79
C ARG A 60 -19.86 -5.27 -53.65
N GLN A 61 -20.17 -5.11 -54.94
CA GLN A 61 -19.42 -4.24 -55.85
C GLN A 61 -19.44 -2.77 -55.42
N LYS A 62 -20.49 -2.32 -54.72
CA LYS A 62 -20.64 -0.92 -54.25
C LYS A 62 -20.02 -0.67 -52.88
N THR A 63 -20.19 -1.60 -51.94
CA THR A 63 -19.80 -1.40 -50.53
C THR A 63 -18.50 -2.11 -50.16
N TYR A 64 -18.02 -3.03 -51.00
CA TYR A 64 -16.90 -3.93 -50.74
C TYR A 64 -17.06 -4.74 -49.44
N GLN A 65 -18.29 -4.90 -48.94
CA GLN A 65 -18.61 -5.69 -47.76
C GLN A 65 -19.32 -6.99 -48.16
N ASP A 66 -18.75 -8.13 -47.74
CA ASP A 66 -19.31 -9.46 -48.01
C ASP A 66 -20.63 -9.73 -47.25
N TYR A 67 -20.90 -8.96 -46.20
CA TYR A 67 -22.06 -9.13 -45.34
C TYR A 67 -22.69 -7.80 -44.94
N LYS A 68 -24.02 -7.80 -44.79
CA LYS A 68 -24.80 -6.73 -44.17
C LYS A 68 -25.48 -7.23 -42.88
N TYR A 69 -25.63 -6.34 -41.92
CA TYR A 69 -26.35 -6.62 -40.67
C TYR A 69 -27.78 -6.10 -40.80
N VAL A 70 -28.75 -7.00 -40.66
CA VAL A 70 -30.18 -6.66 -40.73
C VAL A 70 -30.75 -6.71 -39.30
N PRO A 71 -31.35 -5.60 -38.81
CA PRO A 71 -31.96 -5.56 -37.48
C PRO A 71 -33.09 -6.60 -37.37
N THR A 72 -33.20 -7.26 -36.21
CA THR A 72 -34.19 -8.33 -36.00
C THR A 72 -35.46 -7.88 -35.30
N GLY A 73 -35.52 -6.63 -34.85
CA GLY A 73 -36.60 -6.10 -33.99
C GLY A 73 -36.54 -6.59 -32.55
N LYS A 74 -35.47 -7.29 -32.14
CA LYS A 74 -35.29 -7.83 -30.79
C LYS A 74 -34.36 -6.96 -29.97
N LEU A 75 -34.92 -6.25 -29.00
CA LEU A 75 -34.21 -5.34 -28.11
C LEU A 75 -33.63 -6.07 -26.90
N CYS A 76 -32.57 -5.48 -26.37
CA CYS A 76 -31.92 -5.87 -25.13
C CYS A 76 -31.52 -4.62 -24.34
N PHE A 77 -31.96 -4.54 -23.09
CA PHE A 77 -31.59 -3.52 -22.13
C PHE A 77 -30.51 -4.06 -21.19
N GLU A 78 -29.46 -3.29 -20.95
CA GLU A 78 -28.38 -3.67 -20.04
C GLU A 78 -27.95 -2.52 -19.13
N ILE A 79 -27.85 -2.78 -17.82
CA ILE A 79 -27.19 -1.91 -16.85
C ILE A 79 -25.69 -2.27 -16.84
N THR A 80 -24.85 -1.32 -17.28
CA THR A 80 -23.43 -1.58 -17.51
C THR A 80 -22.58 -1.46 -16.26
N ASN A 81 -22.96 -0.60 -15.31
CA ASN A 81 -22.21 -0.36 -14.07
C ASN A 81 -22.78 -1.11 -12.86
N HIS A 82 -23.39 -2.28 -13.08
CA HIS A 82 -23.88 -3.10 -11.99
C HIS A 82 -22.72 -3.72 -11.19
N PRO A 83 -22.71 -3.64 -9.84
CA PRO A 83 -21.71 -4.32 -9.04
C PRO A 83 -21.76 -5.84 -9.27
N SER A 84 -20.59 -6.47 -9.42
CA SER A 84 -20.46 -7.93 -9.57
C SER A 84 -21.08 -8.71 -8.40
N HIS A 85 -21.14 -8.10 -7.22
CA HIS A 85 -21.71 -8.66 -6.01
C HIS A 85 -23.19 -8.28 -5.80
N SER A 86 -23.80 -7.53 -6.71
CA SER A 86 -25.23 -7.23 -6.62
C SER A 86 -26.03 -8.44 -7.11
N HIS A 87 -27.04 -8.85 -6.34
CA HIS A 87 -28.03 -9.83 -6.77
C HIS A 87 -29.07 -9.22 -7.75
N ALA A 88 -28.82 -8.00 -8.24
CA ALA A 88 -29.69 -7.31 -9.18
C ALA A 88 -29.49 -7.90 -10.58
N ARG A 89 -30.60 -8.19 -11.26
CA ARG A 89 -30.56 -8.50 -12.68
C ARG A 89 -30.05 -7.27 -13.44
N SER A 90 -29.13 -7.48 -14.37
CA SER A 90 -28.53 -6.38 -15.15
C SER A 90 -28.87 -6.42 -16.64
N LYS A 91 -29.53 -7.47 -17.14
CA LYS A 91 -29.88 -7.62 -18.56
C LYS A 91 -31.31 -8.12 -18.78
N TRP A 92 -32.02 -7.49 -19.72
CA TRP A 92 -33.35 -7.84 -20.18
C TRP A 92 -33.35 -7.94 -21.69
N HIS A 93 -34.00 -8.97 -22.23
CA HIS A 93 -34.07 -9.21 -23.66
C HIS A 93 -35.53 -9.42 -24.06
N ASP A 94 -35.84 -9.10 -25.32
CA ASP A 94 -37.10 -9.51 -25.92
C ASP A 94 -37.17 -11.04 -25.98
N GLY A 95 -38.11 -11.58 -25.24
CA GLY A 95 -38.43 -13.00 -25.22
C GLY A 95 -39.59 -13.33 -26.16
N LYS A 96 -39.97 -14.61 -26.18
CA LYS A 96 -41.19 -15.06 -26.87
C LYS A 96 -42.47 -14.59 -26.15
N VAL A 97 -42.39 -14.34 -24.85
CA VAL A 97 -43.54 -14.10 -23.96
C VAL A 97 -43.60 -12.66 -23.45
N ALA A 98 -42.46 -12.00 -23.23
CA ALA A 98 -42.38 -10.64 -22.72
C ALA A 98 -41.39 -9.83 -23.53
N LYS A 99 -41.74 -8.59 -23.85
CA LYS A 99 -40.81 -7.63 -24.44
C LYS A 99 -40.09 -6.83 -23.35
N VAL A 100 -39.06 -6.09 -23.74
CA VAL A 100 -38.34 -5.20 -22.83
C VAL A 100 -39.26 -4.10 -22.28
N GLU A 101 -40.20 -3.59 -23.07
CA GLU A 101 -41.16 -2.56 -22.64
C GLU A 101 -42.10 -3.07 -21.54
N ASP A 102 -42.48 -4.34 -21.60
CA ASP A 102 -43.31 -4.98 -20.57
C ASP A 102 -42.55 -5.17 -19.24
N GLN A 103 -41.20 -5.11 -19.29
CA GLN A 103 -40.29 -5.32 -18.15
C GLN A 103 -39.77 -4.02 -17.54
N ILE A 104 -40.29 -2.84 -17.94
CA ILE A 104 -39.83 -1.53 -17.43
C ILE A 104 -39.87 -1.45 -15.89
N ASN A 105 -40.91 -1.98 -15.26
CA ASN A 105 -41.01 -1.98 -13.79
C ASN A 105 -39.88 -2.81 -13.16
N ASP A 106 -39.57 -3.99 -13.70
CA ASP A 106 -38.46 -4.82 -13.21
C ASP A 106 -37.11 -4.14 -13.44
N ILE A 107 -36.93 -3.46 -14.59
CA ILE A 107 -35.73 -2.67 -14.88
C ILE A 107 -35.53 -1.58 -13.81
N ILE A 108 -36.57 -0.79 -13.51
CA ILE A 108 -36.49 0.29 -12.50
C ILE A 108 -36.18 -0.29 -11.11
N VAL A 109 -36.83 -1.39 -10.72
CA VAL A 109 -36.55 -2.06 -9.44
C VAL A 109 -35.09 -2.50 -9.35
N ASN A 110 -34.53 -3.05 -10.42
CA ASN A 110 -33.13 -3.48 -10.42
C ASN A 110 -32.16 -2.29 -10.48
N MET A 111 -32.51 -1.17 -11.13
CA MET A 111 -31.72 0.06 -11.03
C MET A 111 -31.64 0.59 -9.59
N ILE A 112 -32.75 0.54 -8.85
CA ILE A 112 -32.78 0.91 -7.43
C ILE A 112 -31.87 -0.03 -6.63
N ARG A 113 -31.98 -1.35 -6.83
CA ARG A 113 -31.11 -2.34 -6.17
C ARG A 113 -29.64 -2.12 -6.47
N THR A 114 -29.31 -1.84 -7.73
CA THR A 114 -27.94 -1.51 -8.15
C THR A 114 -27.45 -0.28 -7.40
N SER A 115 -28.24 0.79 -7.35
CA SER A 115 -27.87 2.00 -6.63
C SER A 115 -27.64 1.77 -5.13
N THR A 116 -28.52 1.03 -4.46
CA THR A 116 -28.38 0.74 -3.02
C THR A 116 -27.12 -0.09 -2.76
N SER A 117 -26.87 -1.15 -3.54
CA SER A 117 -25.66 -1.95 -3.41
C SER A 117 -24.38 -1.15 -3.70
N THR A 118 -24.40 -0.22 -4.67
CA THR A 118 -23.26 0.67 -4.91
C THR A 118 -23.01 1.60 -3.73
N LYS A 119 -24.05 2.18 -3.12
CA LYS A 119 -23.91 3.04 -1.93
C LYS A 119 -23.35 2.26 -0.74
N GLU A 120 -23.89 1.07 -0.47
CA GLU A 120 -23.40 0.19 0.60
C GLU A 120 -21.93 -0.19 0.38
N SER A 121 -21.58 -0.64 -0.83
CA SER A 121 -20.20 -1.01 -1.17
C SER A 121 -19.22 0.14 -0.98
N LYS A 122 -19.60 1.37 -1.35
CA LYS A 122 -18.78 2.57 -1.10
C LYS A 122 -18.60 2.81 0.40
N ALA A 123 -19.68 2.78 1.18
CA ALA A 123 -19.62 2.98 2.63
C ALA A 123 -18.72 1.92 3.30
N TRP A 124 -18.84 0.65 2.92
CA TRP A 124 -17.99 -0.43 3.42
C TRP A 124 -16.52 -0.23 3.06
N SER A 125 -16.22 0.16 1.81
CA SER A 125 -14.86 0.45 1.37
C SER A 125 -14.24 1.64 2.12
N GLU A 126 -15.03 2.67 2.43
CA GLU A 126 -14.56 3.82 3.22
C GLU A 126 -14.21 3.43 4.66
N VAL A 127 -15.05 2.61 5.31
CA VAL A 127 -14.76 2.12 6.66
C VAL A 127 -13.51 1.23 6.67
N GLU A 128 -13.43 0.32 5.70
CA GLU A 128 -12.32 -0.63 5.59
C GLU A 128 -10.99 0.08 5.27
N SER A 129 -11.00 1.06 4.37
CA SER A 129 -9.81 1.86 4.07
C SER A 129 -9.33 2.68 5.27
N LYS A 130 -10.25 3.28 6.04
CA LYS A 130 -9.90 3.97 7.29
C LYS A 130 -9.29 3.00 8.31
N LYS A 131 -9.88 1.81 8.45
CA LYS A 131 -9.35 0.78 9.35
C LYS A 131 -7.93 0.35 8.95
N ARG A 132 -7.70 0.07 7.66
CA ARG A 132 -6.36 -0.26 7.14
C ARG A 132 -5.34 0.86 7.37
N ALA A 133 -5.73 2.12 7.16
CA ALA A 133 -4.85 3.25 7.39
C ALA A 133 -4.43 3.37 8.87
N ILE A 134 -5.35 3.10 9.81
CA ILE A 134 -5.04 3.09 11.24
C ILE A 134 -4.09 1.92 11.58
N GLU A 135 -4.40 0.71 11.12
CA GLU A 135 -3.56 -0.47 11.36
C GLU A 135 -2.15 -0.32 10.77
N GLU A 136 -2.03 0.30 9.60
CA GLU A 136 -0.75 0.58 8.95
C GLU A 136 0.06 1.64 9.72
N ALA A 137 -0.59 2.71 10.19
CA ALA A 137 0.05 3.72 11.02
C ALA A 137 0.55 3.14 12.37
N GLU A 138 -0.25 2.29 13.01
CA GLU A 138 0.15 1.58 14.23
C GLU A 138 1.33 0.64 13.99
N ARG A 139 1.32 -0.11 12.88
CA ARG A 139 2.43 -0.98 12.49
C ARG A 139 3.72 -0.18 12.28
N GLN A 140 3.66 0.92 11.53
CA GLN A 140 4.83 1.78 11.29
C GLN A 140 5.38 2.36 12.59
N LYS A 141 4.51 2.80 13.50
CA LYS A 141 4.91 3.29 14.83
C LYS A 141 5.58 2.21 15.65
N GLN A 142 5.03 0.99 15.66
CA GLN A 142 5.60 -0.14 16.40
C GLN A 142 6.95 -0.56 15.81
N GLU A 143 7.08 -0.61 14.49
CA GLU A 143 8.36 -0.90 13.82
C GLU A 143 9.43 0.14 14.17
N LEU A 144 9.08 1.43 14.13
CA LEU A 144 10.01 2.50 14.50
C LEU A 144 10.45 2.34 15.97
N GLN A 145 9.51 2.09 16.88
CA GLN A 145 9.80 1.87 18.29
C GLN A 145 10.71 0.64 18.49
N ASN A 146 10.45 -0.45 17.78
CA ASN A 146 11.25 -1.67 17.84
C ASN A 146 12.68 -1.42 17.33
N ARG A 147 12.82 -0.70 16.21
CA ARG A 147 14.14 -0.32 15.66
C ARG A 147 14.92 0.55 16.66
N MET A 148 14.28 1.56 17.23
CA MET A 148 14.92 2.42 18.24
C MET A 148 15.30 1.63 19.50
N ASN A 149 14.43 0.73 19.96
CA ASN A 149 14.74 -0.12 21.12
C ASN A 149 15.91 -1.05 20.86
N LYS A 150 16.01 -1.64 19.65
CA LYS A 150 17.14 -2.47 19.26
C LYS A 150 18.46 -1.68 19.29
N ILE A 151 18.45 -0.47 18.74
CA ILE A 151 19.61 0.43 18.78
C ILE A 151 20.03 0.73 20.22
N ARG A 152 19.07 1.03 21.11
CA ARG A 152 19.34 1.26 22.54
C ARG A 152 19.94 0.03 23.21
N GLN A 153 19.42 -1.16 22.92
CA GLN A 153 19.93 -2.42 23.46
C GLN A 153 21.37 -2.69 23.03
N GLU A 154 21.68 -2.50 21.75
CA GLU A 154 23.04 -2.69 21.23
C GLU A 154 24.02 -1.69 21.83
N HIS A 155 23.60 -0.42 22.00
CA HIS A 155 24.42 0.60 22.66
C HIS A 155 24.69 0.23 24.13
N LEU A 156 23.66 -0.19 24.86
CA LEU A 156 23.79 -0.64 26.25
C LEU A 156 24.74 -1.84 26.36
N ALA A 157 24.63 -2.81 25.46
CA ALA A 157 25.51 -3.98 25.43
C ALA A 157 26.97 -3.57 25.23
N LYS A 158 27.26 -2.68 24.29
CA LYS A 158 28.62 -2.15 24.08
C LYS A 158 29.18 -1.43 25.31
N GLN A 159 28.35 -0.63 25.99
CA GLN A 159 28.75 0.05 27.22
C GLN A 159 29.02 -0.94 28.36
N ALA A 160 28.19 -1.98 28.48
CA ALA A 160 28.38 -3.04 29.46
C ALA A 160 29.66 -3.84 29.19
N ASP A 161 29.95 -4.17 27.93
CA ASP A 161 31.19 -4.85 27.55
C ASP A 161 32.43 -4.01 27.86
N ARG A 162 32.38 -2.70 27.60
CA ARG A 162 33.45 -1.76 27.97
C ARG A 162 33.68 -1.76 29.48
N TYR A 163 32.60 -1.75 30.27
CA TYR A 163 32.67 -1.85 31.73
C TYR A 163 33.26 -3.17 32.21
N LEU A 164 32.85 -4.29 31.63
CA LEU A 164 33.37 -5.60 32.00
C LEU A 164 34.88 -5.69 31.76
N ARG A 165 35.35 -5.21 30.60
CA ARG A 165 36.79 -5.18 30.28
C ARG A 165 37.57 -4.31 31.26
N TYR A 166 37.06 -3.11 31.57
CA TYR A 166 37.68 -2.25 32.58
C TYR A 166 37.79 -2.95 33.94
N LYS A 167 36.71 -3.59 34.40
CA LYS A 167 36.69 -4.33 35.66
C LYS A 167 37.73 -5.46 35.67
N GLN A 168 37.82 -6.24 34.60
CA GLN A 168 38.79 -7.33 34.47
C GLN A 168 40.24 -6.84 34.52
N ILE A 169 40.55 -5.76 33.80
CA ILE A 169 41.90 -5.15 33.81
C ILE A 169 42.23 -4.63 35.21
N LYS A 170 41.27 -3.98 35.87
CA LYS A 170 41.44 -3.47 37.23
C LYS A 170 41.71 -4.60 38.24
N GLU A 171 40.93 -5.67 38.19
CA GLU A 171 41.09 -6.83 39.08
C GLU A 171 42.43 -7.55 38.86
N TYR A 172 42.82 -7.73 37.59
CA TYR A 172 44.15 -8.25 37.24
C TYR A 172 45.27 -7.38 37.81
N PHE A 173 45.17 -6.06 37.61
CA PHE A 173 46.15 -5.10 38.11
C PHE A 173 46.27 -5.12 39.64
N GLU A 174 45.14 -5.10 40.36
CA GLU A 174 45.13 -5.15 41.83
C GLU A 174 45.78 -6.45 42.34
N THR A 175 45.46 -7.58 41.71
CA THR A 175 46.02 -8.90 42.06
C THR A 175 47.53 -8.95 41.81
N MET A 176 47.98 -8.54 40.63
CA MET A 176 49.41 -8.57 40.26
C MET A 176 50.23 -7.60 41.09
N THR A 177 49.69 -6.41 41.41
CA THR A 177 50.36 -5.43 42.26
C THR A 177 50.54 -5.95 43.68
N ALA A 178 49.53 -6.60 44.26
CA ALA A 178 49.62 -7.22 45.58
C ALA A 178 50.67 -8.35 45.61
N GLU A 179 50.66 -9.23 44.62
CA GLU A 179 51.64 -10.32 44.50
C GLU A 179 53.07 -9.80 44.27
N GLY A 180 53.24 -8.79 43.41
CA GLY A 180 54.54 -8.19 43.13
C GLY A 180 55.14 -7.50 44.35
N ARG A 181 54.33 -6.76 45.12
CA ARG A 181 54.76 -6.16 46.39
C ARG A 181 55.18 -7.23 47.40
N LYS A 182 54.45 -8.34 47.49
CA LYS A 182 54.76 -9.46 48.38
C LYS A 182 56.07 -10.16 48.01
N ARG A 183 56.35 -10.34 46.71
CA ARG A 183 57.55 -11.05 46.22
C ARG A 183 58.81 -10.19 46.24
N LEU A 184 58.70 -8.91 45.91
CA LEU A 184 59.84 -8.00 45.81
C LEU A 184 60.21 -7.35 47.15
N GLY A 185 59.26 -7.19 48.08
CA GLY A 185 59.52 -6.60 49.40
C GLY A 185 60.23 -5.25 49.29
N ASP A 186 61.40 -5.13 49.92
CA ASP A 186 62.22 -3.91 49.91
C ASP A 186 62.83 -3.58 48.54
N ALA A 187 62.92 -4.55 47.63
CA ALA A 187 63.38 -4.33 46.25
C ALA A 187 62.28 -3.80 45.32
N TYR A 188 61.06 -3.57 45.84
CA TYR A 188 59.94 -3.07 45.06
C TYR A 188 60.16 -1.63 44.54
N PRO A 189 60.55 -0.64 45.37
CA PRO A 189 60.75 0.73 44.89
C PRO A 189 61.87 0.81 43.85
N GLY A 190 61.57 1.40 42.68
CA GLY A 190 62.55 1.59 41.60
C GLY A 190 62.80 0.37 40.71
N SER A 191 62.17 -0.78 41.01
CA SER A 191 62.18 -1.97 40.15
C SER A 191 61.47 -1.73 38.81
N ASP A 192 61.79 -2.55 37.80
CA ASP A 192 61.07 -2.55 36.51
C ASP A 192 59.57 -2.81 36.70
N PHE A 193 59.21 -3.68 37.65
CA PHE A 193 57.82 -3.94 38.03
C PHE A 193 57.13 -2.70 38.62
N SER A 194 57.82 -1.90 39.45
CA SER A 194 57.22 -0.65 39.97
C SER A 194 56.93 0.37 38.88
N LYS A 195 57.79 0.47 37.85
CA LYS A 195 57.54 1.33 36.68
C LYS A 195 56.34 0.85 35.86
N TRP A 196 56.19 -0.47 35.71
CA TRP A 196 55.01 -1.05 35.07
C TRP A 196 53.72 -0.76 35.87
N VAL A 197 53.77 -0.83 37.21
CA VAL A 197 52.64 -0.48 38.08
C VAL A 197 52.24 0.98 37.90
N GLU A 198 53.19 1.92 37.93
CA GLU A 198 52.91 3.36 37.72
C GLU A 198 52.27 3.63 36.35
N TRP A 199 52.78 3.00 35.29
CA TRP A 199 52.18 3.09 33.96
C TRP A 199 50.76 2.52 33.94
N ALA A 200 50.53 1.35 34.54
CA ALA A 200 49.25 0.68 34.56
C ALA A 200 48.18 1.47 35.37
N GLU A 201 48.57 2.15 36.46
CA GLU A 201 47.69 3.06 37.20
C GLU A 201 47.25 4.24 36.35
N SER A 202 48.19 4.85 35.60
CA SER A 202 47.87 5.93 34.66
C SER A 202 46.93 5.46 33.56
N TYR A 203 47.19 4.28 33.00
CA TYR A 203 46.34 3.67 31.98
C TYR A 203 44.91 3.41 32.50
N LEU A 204 44.76 2.83 33.70
CA LEU A 204 43.46 2.59 34.33
C LEU A 204 42.67 3.88 34.59
N LYS A 205 43.35 4.98 34.92
CA LYS A 205 42.71 6.29 35.09
C LYS A 205 42.18 6.84 33.77
N GLU A 206 42.91 6.66 32.69
CA GLU A 206 42.52 7.09 31.35
C GLU A 206 41.33 6.28 30.82
N ILE A 207 41.37 4.95 30.95
CA ILE A 207 40.32 4.07 30.43
C ILE A 207 39.11 3.93 31.38
N GLY A 208 39.17 4.49 32.59
CA GLY A 208 38.17 4.28 33.63
C GLY A 208 36.84 5.01 33.38
N PRO A 209 35.78 4.64 34.12
CA PRO A 209 34.44 5.19 33.92
C PRO A 209 34.33 6.71 34.19
N GLY A 210 35.30 7.30 34.89
CA GLY A 210 35.34 8.74 35.14
C GLY A 210 35.62 9.60 33.88
N THR A 211 36.16 9.00 32.82
CA THR A 211 36.38 9.67 31.53
C THR A 211 35.28 9.38 30.51
N TRP A 212 34.29 8.54 30.86
CA TRP A 212 33.26 8.11 29.92
C TRP A 212 32.08 9.08 29.92
N GLU A 213 31.49 9.31 28.75
CA GLU A 213 30.21 10.00 28.66
C GLU A 213 29.10 9.14 29.28
N LEU A 214 28.19 9.81 30.00
CA LEU A 214 27.03 9.14 30.58
C LEU A 214 26.09 8.63 29.48
N PRO A 215 25.46 7.45 29.66
CA PRO A 215 24.50 6.93 28.70
C PRO A 215 23.33 7.89 28.48
N LYS A 216 22.97 8.11 27.21
CA LYS A 216 21.80 8.90 26.82
C LYS A 216 20.68 7.97 26.34
N PHE A 217 19.44 8.28 26.72
CA PHE A 217 18.28 7.51 26.30
C PHE A 217 17.92 7.73 24.81
N GLU A 218 18.16 8.94 24.33
CA GLU A 218 18.07 9.30 22.92
C GLU A 218 19.42 9.06 22.26
N VAL A 219 19.48 8.01 21.44
CA VAL A 219 20.66 7.71 20.61
C VAL A 219 20.42 8.35 19.26
N ALA A 220 21.23 9.35 18.88
CA ALA A 220 21.09 10.02 17.60
C ALA A 220 21.33 9.04 16.45
N TYR A 221 20.46 9.06 15.43
CA TYR A 221 20.54 8.16 14.27
C TYR A 221 21.89 8.24 13.54
N SER A 222 22.55 9.40 13.60
CA SER A 222 23.86 9.69 12.98
C SER A 222 25.08 9.15 13.74
N GLN A 223 24.94 8.68 14.98
CA GLN A 223 26.09 8.14 15.74
C GLN A 223 26.51 6.72 15.31
N TRP A 224 25.70 6.04 14.49
CA TRP A 224 26.02 4.68 14.01
C TRP A 224 26.84 4.64 12.73
N ASP A 225 26.75 5.66 11.86
CA ASP A 225 27.61 5.74 10.65
C ASP A 225 29.08 6.03 11.02
N ALA A 226 29.31 6.77 12.10
CA ALA A 226 30.66 7.13 12.55
C ALA A 226 31.41 5.96 13.20
N CYS A 227 30.72 5.06 13.93
CA CYS A 227 31.38 3.93 14.60
C CYS A 227 31.71 2.75 13.67
N PHE A 228 31.10 2.65 12.48
CA PHE A 228 31.44 1.60 11.50
C PHE A 228 32.60 1.99 10.57
N HIS A 229 32.92 3.28 10.44
CA HIS A 229 34.01 3.76 9.58
C HIS A 229 35.34 3.98 10.31
N SER A 230 35.42 3.71 11.62
CA SER A 230 36.66 3.85 12.39
C SER A 230 37.34 2.51 12.75
N VAL A 231 36.97 1.41 12.07
CA VAL A 231 37.70 0.13 12.13
C VAL A 231 38.28 -0.18 10.75
N THR A 232 39.15 0.72 10.29
CA THR A 232 40.20 0.41 9.32
C THR A 232 41.47 1.05 9.83
N PHE A 233 42.29 0.26 10.52
CA PHE A 233 43.75 0.07 10.40
C PHE A 233 44.27 -0.64 11.65
#